data_AF-A0A7X6VIK1-F1
#
_entry.id   AF-A0A7X6VIK1-F1
#
_cell.length_a   1.000
_cell.length_b   1.000
_cell.length_c   1.000
_cell.angle_alpha   90.00
_cell.angle_beta   90.00
_cell.angle_gamma   90.00
#
_symmetry.space_group_name_H-M   'P 1'
#
loop_
_entity.id
_entity.type
_entity.pdbx_description
1 polymer ?
#
loop_
_entity_poly.entity_id
_entity_poly.type
_entity_poly.pdbx_seq_one_letter_code
_entity_poly.pdbx_strand_id
1 'polypeptide(L)' 'NVDAEFDSDGTDGKLKYTTIAGDIDTVGRWQVQAYVEIGAAKYYSTKCTFVVQSNLA' A
#
# COMPACT_ATOMS: atom_id res chain seq x y z
N ASN A 1 5.88 -7.08 -11.38
CA ASN A 1 5.86 -7.03 -9.91
C ASN A 1 6.74 -5.87 -9.50
N VAL A 2 6.24 -4.98 -8.65
CA VAL A 2 7.03 -3.88 -8.09
C VAL A 2 7.12 -4.14 -6.60
N ASP A 3 8.29 -3.91 -6.01
CA ASP A 3 8.49 -4.10 -4.57
C ASP A 3 8.11 -2.81 -3.83
N ALA A 4 7.63 -2.94 -2.59
CA ALA A 4 7.46 -1.78 -1.72
C ALA A 4 8.84 -1.32 -1.21
N GLU A 5 9.03 -0.01 -1.13
CA GLU A 5 10.30 0.61 -0.73
C GLU A 5 10.14 1.43 0.54
N PHE A 6 11.21 1.57 1.33
CA PHE A 6 11.23 2.55 2.41
C PHE A 6 11.14 3.97 1.84
N ASP A 7 10.40 4.85 2.53
CA ASP A 7 10.30 6.25 2.11
C ASP A 7 11.65 6.98 2.16
N SER A 8 12.46 6.64 3.17
CA SER A 8 13.80 7.18 3.40
C SER A 8 14.80 6.05 3.68
N ASP A 9 14.95 5.66 4.93
CA ASP A 9 15.84 4.58 5.40
C ASP A 9 15.09 3.54 6.27
N GLY A 10 13.77 3.71 6.41
CA GLY A 10 12.90 2.83 7.20
C GLY A 10 12.83 3.16 8.69
N THR A 11 13.66 4.09 9.19
CA THR A 11 13.63 4.52 10.60
C THR A 11 12.43 5.41 10.92
N ASP A 12 11.85 6.06 9.91
CA ASP A 12 10.63 6.87 10.01
C ASP A 12 9.34 6.05 10.00
N GLY A 13 9.43 4.73 9.83
CA GLY A 13 8.30 3.81 9.81
C GLY A 13 7.40 3.96 8.59
N LYS A 14 7.90 4.52 7.47
CA LYS A 14 7.12 4.76 6.25
C LYS A 14 7.56 3.85 5.10
N LEU A 15 6.57 3.36 4.37
CA LEU A 15 6.72 2.57 3.17
C LEU A 15 5.94 3.22 2.02
N LYS A 16 6.48 3.10 0.81
CA LYS A 16 5.83 3.50 -0.44
C LYS A 16 5.66 2.30 -1.36
N TYR A 17 4.53 2.27 -2.06
CA TYR A 17 4.26 1.32 -3.12
C TYR A 17 3.65 2.06 -4.30
N THR A 18 4.27 1.91 -5.47
CA THR A 18 3.73 2.43 -6.73
C THR A 18 2.88 1.35 -7.37
N THR A 19 1.59 1.59 -7.46
CA THR A 19 0.62 0.66 -8.03
C THR A 19 0.88 0.46 -9.51
N ILE A 20 0.70 -0.76 -9.99
CA ILE A 20 0.75 -1.10 -11.41
C ILE A 20 -0.67 -1.32 -11.97
N ALA A 21 -0.76 -1.42 -13.29
CA ALA A 21 -2.02 -1.76 -13.95
C ALA A 21 -2.57 -3.08 -13.40
N GLY A 22 -3.84 -3.07 -13.00
CA GLY A 22 -4.54 -4.21 -12.40
C GLY A 22 -4.63 -4.19 -10.86
N ASP A 23 -3.82 -3.40 -10.16
CA ASP A 23 -3.86 -3.37 -8.68
C ASP A 23 -5.13 -2.69 -8.14
N ILE A 24 -5.58 -1.64 -8.84
CA ILE A 24 -6.66 -0.74 -8.43
C ILE A 24 -7.54 -0.44 -9.65
N ASP A 25 -8.04 -1.49 -10.30
CA ASP A 25 -8.78 -1.41 -11.57
C ASP A 25 -10.30 -1.29 -11.41
N THR A 26 -10.82 -1.51 -10.21
CA THR A 26 -12.25 -1.54 -9.93
C THR A 26 -12.67 -0.35 -9.08
N VAL A 27 -13.64 0.42 -9.57
CA VAL A 27 -14.25 1.57 -8.89
C VAL A 27 -14.90 1.12 -7.59
N GLY A 28 -14.66 1.85 -6.50
CA GLY A 28 -15.25 1.53 -5.21
C GLY A 28 -14.47 2.05 -4.01
N ARG A 29 -14.89 1.64 -2.82
CA ARG A 29 -14.18 1.92 -1.56
C ARG A 29 -13.25 0.77 -1.22
N TRP A 30 -11.97 1.07 -1.09
CA TRP A 30 -10.91 0.10 -0.85
C TRP A 30 -10.27 0.32 0.52
N GLN A 31 -9.61 -0.73 1.02
CA GLN A 31 -8.75 -0.66 2.20
C GLN A 31 -7.33 -1.06 1.83
N VAL A 32 -6.35 -0.40 2.44
CA VAL A 32 -4.93 -0.74 2.33
C VAL A 32 -4.34 -0.94 3.72
N GLN A 33 -3.43 -1.91 3.83
CA GLN A 33 -2.68 -2.19 5.04
C GLN A 33 -1.29 -2.69 4.65
N ALA A 34 -0.25 -2.12 5.27
CA ALA A 34 1.11 -2.63 5.12
C ALA A 34 1.30 -3.85 6.04
N TYR A 35 2.02 -4.84 5.50
CA TYR A 35 2.48 -6.02 6.22
C TYR A 35 4.00 -6.11 6.08
N VAL A 36 4.71 -6.26 7.19
CA VAL A 36 6.17 -6.35 7.20
C VAL A 36 6.59 -7.53 8.07
N GLU A 37 7.49 -8.36 7.54
CA GLU A 37 8.17 -9.41 8.30
C GLU A 37 9.61 -8.97 8.56
N ILE A 38 10.03 -8.99 9.84
CA ILE A 38 11.42 -8.71 10.26
C ILE A 38 11.89 -9.90 11.10
N GLY A 39 12.70 -10.77 10.51
CA GLY A 39 13.03 -12.06 11.11
C GLY A 39 11.78 -12.91 11.31
N ALA A 40 11.47 -13.26 12.56
CA ALA A 40 10.26 -13.99 12.92
C ALA A 40 9.06 -13.09 13.29
N ALA A 41 9.29 -11.78 13.44
CA ALA A 41 8.26 -10.84 13.87
C ALA A 41 7.43 -10.34 12.69
N LYS A 42 6.12 -10.19 12.93
CA LYS A 42 5.12 -9.73 11.95
C LYS A 42 4.50 -8.44 12.43
N TYR A 43 4.56 -7.41 11.59
CA TYR A 43 4.03 -6.07 11.88
C TYR A 43 2.98 -5.68 10.86
N TYR A 44 2.02 -4.88 11.30
CA TYR A 44 0.89 -4.42 10.50
C TYR A 44 0.69 -2.94 10.73
N SER A 45 0.46 -2.17 9.67
CA SER A 45 0.02 -0.78 9.82
C SER A 45 -1.44 -0.71 10.24
N THR A 46 -1.88 0.48 10.65
CA THR A 46 -3.32 0.80 10.68
C THR A 46 -3.91 0.63 9.29
N LYS A 47 -5.14 0.11 9.22
CA LYS A 47 -5.90 0.04 7.97
C LYS A 47 -6.34 1.44 7.55
N CYS A 48 -6.05 1.82 6.31
CA CYS A 48 -6.51 3.06 5.72
C CYS A 48 -7.55 2.77 4.65
N THR A 49 -8.54 3.65 4.49
CA THR A 49 -9.54 3.52 3.44
C THR A 49 -9.39 4.63 2.41
N PHE A 50 -9.52 4.30 1.13
CA PHE A 50 -9.52 5.26 0.03
C PHE A 50 -10.60 4.89 -1.00
N VAL A 51 -10.91 5.82 -1.90
CA VAL A 51 -11.93 5.61 -2.93
C VAL A 51 -11.28 5.67 -4.30
N VAL A 52 -11.54 4.65 -5.09
CA VAL A 52 -11.16 4.56 -6.50
C VAL A 52 -12.31 5.14 -7.29
N GLN A 53 -12.05 6.26 -7.96
CA GLN A 53 -13.03 6.93 -8.80
C GLN A 53 -12.94 6.42 -10.23
N SER A 54 -14.06 6.44 -10.94
CA SER A 54 -14.05 6.31 -12.39
C SER A 54 -13.22 7.44 -13.01
N ASN A 55 -12.59 7.17 -14.15
CA ASN A 55 -12.02 8.25 -14.95
C ASN A 55 -13.14 9.23 -15.39
N LEU A 56 -12.78 10.49 -15.60
CA LEU A 56 -13.70 11.48 -16.19
C LEU A 56 -14.13 10.93 -17.56
N ALA A 57 -15.41 10.59 -17.69
CA ALA A 57 -16.02 10.14 -18.93
C ALA A 57 -16.14 11.29 -19.94
#